data_AF-A0A941I7F2-F1
#
_entry.id   AF-A0A941I7F2-F1
#
_cell.length_a   1.000
_cell.length_b   1.000
_cell.length_c   1.000
_cell.angle_alpha   90.00
_cell.angle_beta   90.00
_cell.angle_gamma   90.00
#
_symmetry.space_group_name_H-M   'P 1'
#
loop_
_entity.id
_entity.type
_entity.pdbx_description
1 polymer ?
#
loop_
_entity_poly.entity_id
_entity_poly.type
_entity_poly.pdbx_seq_one_letter_code
_entity_poly.pdbx_strand_id
1 'polypeptide(L)'
;MNPQQEPPDRQILWLHSAAPAKPKTGAPCNGCGLCCAAEPCPVAFLFLWQRKGRCRALEWDAETGLYRCGMLLQPDAYLFWLPQTASGWFSRRVRRWIAAGTACDSEAELF
;
A
#
# COMPACT_ATOMS: atom_id res chain seq x y z
N MET A 1 9.14 7.33 -39.62
CA MET A 1 8.99 7.88 -38.25
C MET A 1 7.68 7.36 -37.69
N ASN A 2 7.71 6.44 -36.71
CA ASN A 2 6.50 5.82 -36.16
C ASN A 2 6.03 6.59 -34.91
N PRO A 3 4.81 7.17 -34.87
CA PRO A 3 4.31 7.99 -33.76
C PRO A 3 3.65 7.18 -32.62
N GLN A 4 4.21 6.03 -32.21
CA GLN A 4 3.51 5.06 -31.33
C GLN A 4 4.34 4.55 -30.13
N GLN A 5 5.24 5.34 -29.56
CA GLN A 5 5.85 5.02 -28.26
C GLN A 5 5.54 6.13 -27.27
N GLU A 6 4.33 6.10 -26.71
CA GLU A 6 4.00 6.86 -25.51
C GLU A 6 4.86 6.28 -24.36
N PRO A 7 5.64 7.10 -23.64
CA PRO A 7 6.52 6.58 -22.59
C PRO A 7 5.66 5.95 -21.47
N PRO A 8 6.18 4.94 -20.75
CA PRO A 8 5.45 4.34 -19.64
C PRO A 8 4.99 5.42 -18.65
N ASP A 9 3.82 5.19 -18.03
CA ASP A 9 3.16 6.10 -17.09
C ASP A 9 4.10 6.41 -15.89
N ARG A 10 4.95 7.41 -16.05
CA ARG A 10 6.03 7.75 -15.11
C ARG A 10 5.48 8.68 -14.05
N GLN A 11 5.60 8.26 -12.79
CA GLN A 11 5.17 9.05 -11.64
C GLN A 11 6.32 9.25 -10.65
N ILE A 12 6.33 10.42 -9.99
CA ILE A 12 7.28 10.73 -8.91
C ILE A 12 6.59 10.44 -7.57
N LEU A 13 7.17 9.54 -6.79
CA LEU A 13 6.68 9.16 -5.47
C LEU A 13 7.68 9.57 -4.41
N TRP A 14 7.17 10.15 -3.33
CA TRP A 14 7.97 10.51 -2.16
C TRP A 14 7.81 9.43 -1.10
N LEU A 15 8.89 8.70 -0.85
CA LEU A 15 9.02 7.74 0.25
C LEU A 15 10.04 8.25 1.26
N HIS A 16 9.94 7.75 2.48
CA HIS A 16 10.90 8.04 3.54
C HIS A 16 12.27 7.48 3.15
N SER A 17 13.34 8.25 3.37
CA SER A 17 14.70 7.88 2.94
C SER A 17 15.22 6.59 3.59
N ALA A 18 14.76 6.30 4.80
CA ALA A 18 15.10 5.08 5.53
C ALA A 18 14.26 3.85 5.12
N ALA A 19 13.28 3.99 4.22
CA ALA A 19 12.47 2.85 3.79
C ALA A 19 13.34 1.83 3.04
N PRO A 20 13.14 0.53 3.25
CA PRO A 20 13.91 -0.48 2.55
C PRO A 20 13.65 -0.41 1.05
N ALA A 21 14.66 -0.77 0.25
CA ALA A 21 14.51 -0.85 -1.20
C ALA A 21 13.38 -1.82 -1.58
N LYS A 22 12.71 -1.54 -2.71
CA LYS A 22 11.68 -2.42 -3.26
C LYS A 22 12.29 -3.82 -3.50
N PRO A 23 11.69 -4.88 -2.96
CA PRO A 23 12.16 -6.23 -3.25
C PRO A 23 11.77 -6.63 -4.68
N LYS A 24 12.36 -7.72 -5.17
CA LYS A 24 11.97 -8.31 -6.46
C LYS A 24 10.48 -8.67 -6.43
N THR A 25 9.80 -8.54 -7.56
CA THR A 25 8.41 -8.97 -7.69
C THR A 25 8.28 -10.45 -7.32
N GLY A 26 7.24 -10.81 -6.57
CA GLY A 26 7.03 -12.15 -6.01
C GLY A 26 7.84 -12.48 -4.75
N ALA A 27 8.89 -11.70 -4.41
CA ALA A 27 9.63 -11.90 -3.16
C ALA A 27 8.81 -11.43 -1.93
N PRO A 28 9.17 -11.86 -0.70
CA PRO A 28 8.45 -11.45 0.50
C PRO A 28 8.31 -9.94 0.63
N CYS A 29 7.12 -9.49 1.04
CA CYS A 29 6.90 -8.07 1.29
C CYS A 29 7.75 -7.60 2.48
N ASN A 30 8.57 -6.58 2.26
CA ASN A 30 9.46 -6.01 3.28
C ASN A 30 8.95 -4.69 3.88
N GLY A 31 7.76 -4.21 3.49
CA GLY A 31 7.23 -2.93 3.96
C GLY A 31 7.89 -1.69 3.35
N CYS A 32 8.43 -1.76 2.13
CA CYS A 32 8.97 -0.57 1.42
C CYS A 32 7.93 0.52 1.12
N GLY A 33 6.64 0.19 1.10
CA GLY A 33 5.54 1.14 0.87
C GLY A 33 5.35 1.59 -0.58
N LEU A 34 6.18 1.13 -1.53
CA LEU A 34 6.12 1.58 -2.92
C LEU A 34 4.76 1.36 -3.58
N CYS A 35 4.21 0.13 -3.50
CA CYS A 35 2.92 -0.18 -4.13
C CYS A 35 1.79 0.69 -3.58
N CYS A 36 1.72 0.84 -2.25
CA CYS A 36 0.72 1.67 -1.58
C CYS A 36 0.91 3.17 -1.85
N ALA A 37 2.12 3.62 -2.17
CA ALA A 37 2.40 5.01 -2.52
C ALA A 37 2.03 5.30 -3.98
N ALA A 38 2.23 4.33 -4.87
CA ALA A 38 1.86 4.42 -6.26
C ALA A 38 0.34 4.47 -6.45
N GLU A 39 -0.39 3.54 -5.83
CA GLU A 39 -1.83 3.43 -6.03
C GLU A 39 -2.59 2.82 -4.83
N PRO A 40 -3.90 3.09 -4.71
CA PRO A 40 -4.72 2.49 -3.68
C PRO A 40 -5.10 1.06 -4.05
N CYS A 41 -5.03 0.14 -3.07
CA CYS A 41 -5.48 -1.23 -3.25
C CYS A 41 -7.03 -1.33 -3.24
N PRO A 42 -7.62 -2.49 -3.59
CA PRO A 42 -9.07 -2.68 -3.60
C PRO A 42 -9.76 -2.38 -2.26
N VAL A 43 -9.05 -2.53 -1.13
CA VAL A 43 -9.55 -2.17 0.20
C VAL A 43 -9.66 -0.66 0.36
N ALA A 44 -8.63 0.10 -0.06
CA ALA A 44 -8.70 1.56 -0.03
C ALA A 44 -9.78 2.09 -0.99
N PHE A 45 -9.97 1.43 -2.13
CA PHE A 45 -11.07 1.76 -3.03
C PHE A 45 -12.44 1.54 -2.37
N LEU A 46 -12.68 0.36 -1.79
CA LEU A 46 -13.99 0.00 -1.23
C LEU A 46 -14.31 0.76 0.06
N PHE A 47 -13.35 0.88 0.97
CA PHE A 47 -13.57 1.37 2.33
C PHE A 47 -13.21 2.85 2.51
N LEU A 48 -12.28 3.38 1.72
CA LEU A 48 -11.85 4.78 1.80
C LEU A 48 -12.31 5.62 0.60
N TRP A 49 -13.03 4.99 -0.35
CA TRP A 49 -13.47 5.59 -1.62
C TRP A 49 -12.32 6.23 -2.41
N GLN A 50 -11.12 5.66 -2.28
CA GLN A 50 -9.93 6.19 -2.92
C GLN A 50 -9.60 5.42 -4.19
N ARG A 51 -9.66 6.09 -5.35
CA ARG A 51 -9.40 5.46 -6.65
C ARG A 51 -8.00 5.66 -7.21
N LYS A 52 -7.27 6.69 -6.77
CA LYS A 52 -5.94 7.06 -7.29
C LYS A 52 -5.03 7.63 -6.20
N GLY A 53 -3.73 7.70 -6.51
CA GLY A 53 -2.69 8.32 -5.70
C GLY A 53 -2.28 7.49 -4.46
N ARG A 54 -1.41 8.09 -3.63
CA ARG A 54 -0.90 7.48 -2.40
C ARG A 54 -2.04 7.08 -1.45
N CYS A 55 -2.09 5.80 -1.07
CA CYS A 55 -3.08 5.27 -0.15
C CYS A 55 -3.14 6.09 1.16
N ARG A 56 -4.35 6.52 1.54
CA ARG A 56 -4.60 7.29 2.76
C ARG A 56 -4.28 6.53 4.05
N ALA A 57 -4.29 5.21 4.00
CA ALA A 57 -3.93 4.34 5.12
C ALA A 57 -2.45 3.90 5.11
N LEU A 58 -1.60 4.50 4.28
CA LEU A 58 -0.17 4.21 4.26
C LEU A 58 0.55 5.01 5.34
N GLU A 59 0.97 4.33 6.40
CA GLU A 59 1.61 4.93 7.58
C GLU A 59 3.09 4.58 7.63
N TRP A 60 3.93 5.55 7.99
CA TRP A 60 5.34 5.31 8.29
C TRP A 60 5.49 4.94 9.77
N ASP A 61 6.07 3.77 10.03
CA ASP A 61 6.41 3.30 11.36
C ASP A 61 7.89 3.62 11.62
N ALA A 62 8.13 4.67 12.40
CA ALA A 62 9.46 5.17 12.70
C ALA A 62 10.27 4.21 13.59
N GLU A 63 9.61 3.34 14.37
CA GLU A 63 10.29 2.38 15.24
C GLU A 63 10.90 1.24 14.42
N THR A 64 10.15 0.74 13.43
CA THR A 64 10.63 -0.36 12.58
C THR A 64 11.29 0.10 11.29
N GLY A 65 11.14 1.38 10.91
CA GLY A 65 11.64 1.91 9.65
C GLY A 65 10.88 1.36 8.43
N LEU A 66 9.63 0.95 8.62
CA LEU A 66 8.81 0.30 7.59
C LEU A 66 7.52 1.07 7.35
N TYR A 67 6.95 0.91 6.17
CA TYR A 67 5.57 1.31 5.93
C TYR A 67 4.60 0.22 6.38
N ARG A 68 3.52 0.65 7.04
CA ARG A 68 2.43 -0.19 7.52
C ARG A 68 1.09 0.27 6.94
N CYS A 69 0.13 -0.65 6.93
CA CYS A 69 -1.24 -0.36 6.51
C CYS A 69 -2.09 -0.04 7.75
N GLY A 70 -2.50 1.21 7.89
CA GLY A 70 -3.36 1.68 8.99
C GLY A 70 -4.70 0.93 9.06
N MET A 71 -5.25 0.51 7.92
CA MET A 71 -6.44 -0.35 7.86
C MET A 71 -6.23 -1.75 8.45
N LEU A 72 -4.99 -2.19 8.64
CA LEU A 72 -4.67 -3.44 9.33
C LEU A 72 -4.32 -3.22 10.79
N LEU A 73 -3.66 -2.12 11.11
CA LEU A 73 -3.24 -1.79 12.47
C LEU A 73 -4.41 -1.27 13.32
N GLN A 74 -5.14 -0.28 12.81
CA GLN A 74 -6.21 0.44 13.51
C GLN A 74 -7.35 0.81 12.55
N PRO A 75 -8.13 -0.17 12.07
CA PRO A 75 -9.18 0.08 11.08
C PRO A 75 -10.28 1.02 11.58
N ASP A 76 -10.53 1.10 12.88
CA ASP A 76 -11.51 2.01 13.49
C ASP A 76 -11.10 3.49 13.37
N ALA A 77 -9.81 3.79 13.24
CA ALA A 77 -9.33 5.15 12.94
C ALA A 77 -9.71 5.62 11.51
N TYR A 78 -9.98 4.67 10.61
CA TYR A 78 -10.32 4.94 9.21
C TYR A 78 -11.82 4.73 8.93
N LEU A 79 -12.47 3.84 9.68
CA LEU A 79 -13.87 3.46 9.54
C LEU A 79 -14.65 3.80 10.81
N PHE A 80 -15.26 4.98 10.84
CA PHE A 80 -16.03 5.47 12.00
C PHE A 80 -17.19 4.55 12.43
N TRP A 81 -17.72 3.75 11.50
CA TRP A 81 -18.82 2.83 11.77
C TRP A 81 -18.35 1.46 12.27
N LEU A 82 -17.05 1.18 12.22
CA LEU A 82 -16.49 -0.10 12.63
C LEU A 82 -16.31 -0.11 14.16
N PRO A 83 -16.98 -1.02 14.89
CA PRO A 83 -16.78 -1.15 16.33
C PRO A 83 -15.36 -1.63 16.63
N GLN A 84 -14.73 -1.10 17.68
CA GLN A 84 -13.38 -1.51 18.13
C GLN A 84 -13.27 -3.02 18.40
N THR A 85 -14.36 -3.63 18.87
CA THR A 85 -14.44 -5.08 19.11
C THR A 85 -14.36 -5.91 17.83
N ALA A 86 -14.75 -5.33 16.69
CA ALA A 86 -14.67 -5.96 15.38
C ALA A 86 -13.36 -5.67 14.64
N SER A 87 -12.55 -4.68 15.08
CA SER A 87 -11.30 -4.27 14.41
C SER A 87 -10.37 -5.45 14.12
N GLY A 88 -10.13 -6.32 15.11
CA GLY A 88 -9.22 -7.46 14.93
C GLY A 88 -9.71 -8.48 13.90
N TRP A 89 -11.02 -8.74 13.83
CA TRP A 89 -11.61 -9.61 12.82
C TRP A 89 -11.51 -8.98 11.43
N PHE A 90 -11.83 -7.69 11.34
CA PHE A 90 -11.78 -6.92 10.10
C PHE A 90 -10.36 -6.88 9.53
N SER A 91 -9.34 -6.56 10.34
CA SER A 91 -7.94 -6.56 9.92
C SER A 91 -7.50 -7.91 9.36
N ARG A 92 -7.91 -9.02 9.98
CA ARG A 92 -7.58 -10.38 9.47
C ARG A 92 -8.24 -10.66 8.12
N ARG A 93 -9.49 -10.23 7.92
CA ARG A 93 -10.22 -10.39 6.66
C ARG A 93 -9.58 -9.57 5.55
N VAL A 94 -9.34 -8.28 5.80
CA VAL A 94 -8.68 -7.37 4.87
C VAL A 94 -7.31 -7.89 4.49
N ARG A 95 -6.48 -8.30 5.47
CA ARG A 95 -5.15 -8.85 5.20
C ARG A 95 -5.19 -10.02 4.23
N ARG A 96 -6.19 -10.90 4.37
CA ARG A 96 -6.36 -12.06 3.50
C ARG A 96 -6.87 -11.69 2.10
N TRP A 97 -7.74 -10.69 1.97
CA TRP A 97 -8.28 -10.27 0.68
C TRP A 97 -7.24 -9.65 -0.25
N ILE A 98 -6.31 -8.86 0.29
CA ILE A 98 -5.27 -8.18 -0.48
C ILE A 98 -3.87 -8.78 -0.28
N ALA A 99 -3.79 -9.95 0.35
CA ALA A 99 -2.53 -10.62 0.68
C ALA A 99 -1.48 -9.68 1.32
N ALA A 100 -1.92 -8.77 2.20
CA ALA A 100 -1.05 -7.71 2.70
C ALA A 100 0.11 -8.27 3.52
N GLY A 101 1.32 -7.82 3.16
CA GLY A 101 2.55 -8.23 3.83
C GLY A 101 3.02 -9.65 3.49
N THR A 102 2.52 -10.28 2.42
CA THR A 102 2.98 -11.61 2.00
C THR A 102 4.05 -11.53 0.92
N ALA A 103 3.75 -10.94 -0.24
CA ALA A 103 4.63 -10.85 -1.40
C ALA A 103 4.59 -9.47 -2.04
N CYS A 104 5.61 -9.16 -2.84
CA CYS A 104 5.67 -7.95 -3.66
C CYS A 104 4.85 -8.14 -4.94
N ASP A 105 3.76 -7.39 -5.05
CA ASP A 105 2.84 -7.43 -6.22
C ASP A 105 3.07 -6.27 -7.19
N SER A 106 4.09 -5.45 -6.97
CA SER A 106 4.37 -4.28 -7.80
C SER A 106 5.43 -4.60 -8.84
N GLU A 107 5.13 -4.34 -10.10
CA GLU A 107 6.09 -4.38 -11.22
C GLU A 107 6.84 -3.05 -11.40
N ALA A 108 6.59 -2.05 -10.56
CA ALA A 108 7.21 -0.74 -10.70
C ALA A 108 8.74 -0.82 -10.61
N GLU A 109 9.41 -0.19 -11.56
CA GLU A 109 10.86 -0.03 -11.61
C GLU A 109 11.26 1.36 -11.11
N LEU A 110 12.35 1.42 -10.34
CA LEU A 110 12.92 2.67 -9.81
C LEU A 110 14.10 3.07 -10.69
N PHE A 111 14.10 4.30 -11.20
CA PHE A 111 15.12 4.85 -12.10
C PHE A 111 15.71 6.14 -11.55
#